data_AF-A0A1V5H7P0-F1
#
_entry.id   AF-A0A1V5H7P0-F1
#
_cell.length_a   1.000
_cell.length_b   1.000
_cell.length_c   1.000
_cell.angle_alpha   90.00
_cell.angle_beta   90.00
_cell.angle_gamma   90.00
#
_symmetry.space_group_name_H-M   'P 1'
#
loop_
_entity.id
_entity.type
_entity.pdbx_description
1 polymer ?
#
loop_
_entity_poly.entity_id
_entity_poly.type
_entity_poly.pdbx_seq_one_letter_code
_entity_poly.pdbx_strand_id
1 'polypeptide(L)'
;MIRDLAHVCFTVRSLAKSVDFYCHRLGLPKAFEFKRPDGTVFGVYLKVGPRSFIELFEGDPAAVTGGSYAHLCLEVDDVARTVAEWRARGVEVSDPALGCDHSWQAWLADPDGNRMELHGYTSESWQAPHLT
;
A
#
# COMPACT_ATOMS: atom_id res chain seq x y z
N MET A 1 -12.90 -7.30 21.88
CA MET A 1 -13.58 -7.40 20.56
C MET A 1 -12.82 -6.53 19.57
N ILE A 2 -12.52 -7.04 18.38
CA ILE A 2 -11.79 -6.32 17.30
C ILE A 2 -12.74 -5.36 16.60
N ARG A 3 -12.25 -4.19 16.16
CA ARG A 3 -13.09 -3.12 15.56
C ARG A 3 -12.75 -2.80 14.10
N ASP A 4 -11.48 -2.87 13.73
CA ASP A 4 -10.98 -2.34 12.45
C ASP A 4 -9.56 -2.87 12.16
N LEU A 5 -9.08 -2.69 10.93
CA LEU A 5 -7.69 -2.89 10.55
C LEU A 5 -6.90 -1.60 10.76
N ALA A 6 -6.10 -1.56 11.82
CA ALA A 6 -5.34 -0.37 12.19
C ALA A 6 -4.13 -0.13 11.28
N HIS A 7 -3.28 -1.14 11.08
CA HIS A 7 -2.10 -1.01 10.23
C HIS A 7 -1.58 -2.35 9.74
N VAL A 8 -0.80 -2.27 8.66
CA VAL A 8 0.09 -3.33 8.18
C VAL A 8 1.54 -2.85 8.28
N CYS A 9 2.43 -3.76 8.69
CA CYS A 9 3.84 -3.49 8.91
C CYS A 9 4.70 -4.10 7.81
N PHE A 10 5.60 -3.31 7.24
CA PHE A 10 6.65 -3.80 6.36
C PHE A 10 8.04 -3.45 6.91
N THR A 11 8.90 -4.46 6.96
CA THR A 11 10.34 -4.24 7.05
C THR A 11 10.84 -3.90 5.64
N VAL A 12 11.51 -2.75 5.51
CA VAL A 12 12.02 -2.24 4.23
C VAL A 12 13.54 -2.11 4.28
N ARG A 13 14.22 -2.40 3.17
CA ARG A 13 15.69 -2.32 3.13
C ARG A 13 16.22 -0.89 3.21
N SER A 14 15.45 0.07 2.72
CA SER A 14 15.83 1.48 2.71
C SER A 14 14.60 2.36 2.91
N LEU A 15 14.50 2.99 4.08
CA LEU A 15 13.36 3.85 4.39
C LEU A 15 13.22 5.01 3.40
N ALA A 16 14.35 5.55 2.93
CA ALA A 16 14.35 6.62 1.93
C ALA A 16 13.71 6.19 0.60
N LYS A 17 14.03 4.99 0.08
CA LYS A 17 13.42 4.47 -1.16
C LYS A 17 11.94 4.19 -0.99
N SER A 18 11.55 3.64 0.16
CA SER A 18 10.14 3.36 0.44
C SER A 18 9.36 4.66 0.63
N VAL A 19 9.90 5.66 1.30
CA VAL A 19 9.27 7.00 1.38
C VAL A 19 9.11 7.63 0.01
N ASP A 20 10.12 7.56 -0.87
CA ASP A 20 9.99 8.03 -2.25
C ASP A 20 8.83 7.33 -2.97
N PHE A 21 8.81 6.00 -2.93
CA PHE A 21 7.79 5.20 -3.58
C PHE A 21 6.39 5.51 -3.02
N TYR A 22 6.15 5.29 -1.73
CA TYR A 22 4.82 5.40 -1.15
C TYR A 22 4.32 6.86 -1.06
N CYS A 23 5.20 7.83 -0.77
CA CYS A 23 4.76 9.21 -0.60
C CYS A 23 4.79 10.01 -1.90
N HIS A 24 5.88 9.94 -2.68
CA HIS A 24 6.04 10.79 -3.87
C HIS A 24 5.43 10.16 -5.11
N ARG A 25 5.55 8.82 -5.27
CA ARG A 25 4.99 8.15 -6.45
C ARG A 25 3.53 7.76 -6.23
N LEU A 26 3.21 7.06 -5.14
CA LEU A 26 1.83 6.66 -4.86
C LEU A 26 0.97 7.81 -4.32
N GLY A 27 1.57 8.80 -3.66
CA GLY A 27 0.88 9.99 -3.14
C GLY A 27 0.36 9.85 -1.71
N LEU A 28 0.80 8.85 -0.95
CA LEU A 28 0.35 8.67 0.43
C LEU A 28 0.96 9.73 1.37
N PRO A 29 0.17 10.40 2.20
CA PRO A 29 0.69 11.35 3.17
C PRO A 29 1.41 10.65 4.33
N LYS A 30 2.57 11.20 4.72
CA LYS A 30 3.22 10.85 5.99
C LYS A 30 2.36 11.31 7.17
N ALA A 31 2.10 10.43 8.11
CA ALA A 31 1.43 10.75 9.36
C ALA A 31 2.46 11.22 10.42
N PHE A 32 3.46 10.39 10.71
CA PHE A 32 4.55 10.70 11.65
C PHE A 32 5.76 9.79 11.45
N GLU A 33 6.91 10.18 12.02
CA GLU A 33 8.20 9.50 11.92
C GLU A 33 8.61 8.93 13.28
N PHE A 34 9.22 7.74 13.28
CA PHE A 34 9.92 7.21 14.45
C PHE A 34 11.39 7.61 14.40
N LYS A 35 11.86 8.20 15.49
CA LYS A 35 13.23 8.70 15.62
C LYS A 35 13.94 8.03 16.78
N ARG A 36 15.22 7.71 16.58
CA ARG A 36 16.13 7.30 17.65
C ARG A 36 16.47 8.51 18.53
N PRO A 37 17.08 8.32 19.72
CA PRO A 37 17.51 9.43 20.57
C PRO A 37 18.48 10.41 19.89
N ASP A 38 19.26 9.94 18.92
CA ASP A 38 20.18 10.76 18.11
C ASP A 38 19.51 11.53 16.97
N GLY A 39 18.18 11.39 16.82
CA GLY A 39 17.39 12.05 15.77
C GLY A 39 17.27 11.26 14.47
N THR A 40 17.97 10.13 14.32
CA THR A 40 17.90 9.29 13.11
C THR A 40 16.51 8.71 12.94
N VAL A 41 15.89 8.93 11.79
CA VAL A 41 14.61 8.33 11.43
C VAL A 41 14.83 6.86 11.08
N PHE A 42 14.08 5.95 11.70
CA PHE A 42 14.18 4.51 11.43
C PHE A 42 12.82 3.87 11.07
N GLY A 43 11.74 4.66 11.10
CA GLY A 43 10.45 4.22 10.58
C GLY A 43 9.49 5.38 10.33
N VAL A 44 8.40 5.10 9.62
CA VAL A 44 7.37 6.08 9.27
C VAL A 44 5.99 5.42 9.24
N TYR A 45 4.97 6.17 9.67
CA TYR A 45 3.57 5.85 9.43
C TYR A 45 3.04 6.63 8.24
N LEU A 46 2.37 5.93 7.32
CA LEU A 46 1.70 6.50 6.16
C LEU A 46 0.20 6.33 6.33
N LYS A 47 -0.55 7.40 6.10
CA LYS A 47 -2.02 7.36 6.23
C LYS A 47 -2.63 6.90 4.91
N VAL A 48 -3.46 5.86 4.97
CA VAL A 48 -4.21 5.31 3.83
C VAL A 48 -5.68 5.71 3.91
N GLY A 49 -6.31 5.38 5.04
CA GLY A 49 -7.72 5.68 5.29
C GLY A 49 -7.93 6.60 6.50
N PRO A 50 -9.19 6.81 6.92
CA PRO A 50 -9.50 7.56 8.13
C PRO A 50 -8.84 6.97 9.39
N ARG A 51 -8.67 5.64 9.42
CA ARG A 51 -8.21 4.86 10.58
C ARG A 51 -7.15 3.80 10.27
N SER A 52 -6.70 3.71 9.02
CA SER A 52 -5.79 2.65 8.56
C SER A 52 -4.49 3.22 8.02
N PHE A 53 -3.39 2.54 8.33
CA PHE A 53 -2.03 3.00 8.07
C PHE A 53 -1.14 1.90 7.50
N ILE A 54 -0.06 2.31 6.83
CA ILE A 54 1.09 1.45 6.53
C ILE A 54 2.23 1.94 7.40
N GLU A 55 2.87 1.04 8.13
CA GLU A 55 4.10 1.34 8.86
C GLU A 55 5.30 0.70 8.17
N LEU A 56 6.35 1.50 7.98
CA LEU A 56 7.59 1.06 7.35
C LEU A 56 8.72 1.21 8.36
N PHE A 57 9.48 0.15 8.58
CA PHE A 57 10.67 0.17 9.43
C PHE A 57 11.89 -0.31 8.67
N GLU A 58 13.00 0.42 8.79
CA GLU A 58 14.24 0.04 8.13
C GLU A 58 14.85 -1.21 8.78
N GLY A 59 15.15 -2.23 7.98
CA GLY A 59 15.71 -3.50 8.44
C GLY A 59 16.05 -4.45 7.28
N ASP A 60 16.18 -5.75 7.57
CA ASP A 60 16.38 -6.78 6.56
C ASP A 60 15.07 -7.52 6.25
N PRO A 61 14.44 -7.30 5.08
CA PRO A 61 13.23 -8.03 4.70
C PRO A 61 13.44 -9.55 4.64
N ALA A 62 14.67 -10.03 4.37
CA ALA A 62 14.96 -11.47 4.30
C ALA A 62 14.80 -12.16 5.67
N ALA A 63 15.01 -11.43 6.77
CA ALA A 63 14.82 -11.93 8.12
C ALA A 63 13.34 -12.16 8.49
N VAL A 64 12.40 -11.67 7.67
CA VAL A 64 10.95 -11.80 7.85
C VAL A 64 10.35 -12.89 6.94
N THR A 65 11.19 -13.64 6.21
CA THR A 65 10.72 -14.65 5.23
C THR A 65 10.12 -15.89 5.91
N GLY A 66 9.02 -16.43 5.35
CA GLY A 66 8.40 -17.68 5.81
C GLY A 66 6.88 -17.67 6.11
N GLY A 67 6.13 -16.64 5.70
CA GLY A 67 4.71 -16.47 6.05
C GLY A 67 3.68 -16.72 4.93
N SER A 68 2.39 -16.68 5.28
CA SER A 68 1.24 -16.79 4.37
C SER A 68 0.84 -15.46 3.70
N TYR A 69 1.64 -14.41 3.89
CA TYR A 69 1.37 -13.10 3.30
C TYR A 69 1.43 -13.17 1.77
N ALA A 70 0.36 -12.68 1.13
CA ALA A 70 0.25 -12.69 -0.33
C ALA A 70 0.38 -11.29 -0.95
N HIS A 71 -0.37 -10.30 -0.43
CA HIS A 71 -0.34 -8.91 -0.87
C HIS A 71 -1.13 -8.00 0.08
N LEU A 72 -0.96 -6.68 -0.07
CA LEU A 72 -1.81 -5.63 0.48
C LEU A 72 -2.71 -5.09 -0.63
N CYS A 73 -3.99 -4.83 -0.33
CA CYS A 73 -4.92 -4.24 -1.29
C CYS A 73 -5.23 -2.78 -0.89
N LEU A 74 -5.16 -1.85 -1.85
CA LEU A 74 -5.48 -0.44 -1.70
C LEU A 74 -6.71 -0.09 -2.53
N GLU A 75 -7.74 0.41 -1.86
CA GLU A 75 -8.94 0.94 -2.50
C GLU A 75 -8.66 2.31 -3.14
N VAL A 76 -9.16 2.52 -4.36
CA VAL A 76 -9.11 3.78 -5.09
C VAL A 76 -10.45 4.05 -5.79
N ASP A 77 -10.81 5.33 -5.93
CA ASP A 77 -12.04 5.73 -6.61
C ASP A 77 -12.07 5.35 -8.10
N ASP A 78 -10.89 5.31 -8.74
CA ASP A 78 -10.74 5.07 -10.17
C ASP A 78 -9.38 4.43 -10.46
N VAL A 79 -9.41 3.13 -10.77
CA VAL A 79 -8.20 2.34 -11.03
C VAL A 79 -7.48 2.82 -12.28
N ALA A 80 -8.20 3.13 -13.37
CA ALA A 80 -7.58 3.50 -14.63
C ALA A 80 -6.84 4.85 -14.54
N ARG A 81 -7.48 5.84 -13.91
CA ARG A 81 -6.87 7.14 -13.64
C ARG A 81 -5.67 7.03 -12.70
N THR A 82 -5.80 6.29 -11.60
CA THR A 82 -4.69 6.08 -10.66
C THR A 82 -3.50 5.41 -11.34
N VAL A 83 -3.75 4.36 -12.14
CA VAL A 83 -2.71 3.67 -12.92
C VAL A 83 -1.99 4.62 -13.87
N ALA A 84 -2.72 5.47 -14.61
CA ALA A 84 -2.13 6.44 -15.52
C ALA A 84 -1.25 7.48 -14.77
N GLU A 85 -1.72 8.00 -13.64
CA GLU A 85 -0.96 8.93 -12.81
C GLU A 85 0.32 8.31 -12.24
N TRP A 86 0.25 7.08 -11.74
CA TRP A 86 1.39 6.39 -11.18
C TRP A 86 2.42 6.01 -12.24
N ARG A 87 1.99 5.59 -13.43
CA ARG A 87 2.89 5.38 -14.58
C ARG A 87 3.59 6.68 -14.97
N ALA A 88 2.89 7.82 -14.97
CA ALA A 88 3.51 9.12 -15.22
C ALA A 88 4.54 9.53 -14.15
N ARG A 89 4.47 8.95 -12.94
CA ARG A 89 5.44 9.09 -11.85
C ARG A 89 6.50 7.97 -11.81
N GLY A 90 6.57 7.13 -12.86
CA GLY A 90 7.56 6.07 -12.99
C GLY A 90 7.30 4.86 -12.09
N VAL A 91 6.03 4.54 -11.82
CA VAL A 91 5.62 3.31 -11.14
C VAL A 91 5.27 2.26 -12.19
N GLU A 92 5.87 1.08 -12.06
CA GLU A 92 5.47 -0.11 -12.80
C GLU A 92 4.20 -0.69 -12.18
N VAL A 93 3.12 -0.71 -12.95
CA VAL A 93 1.80 -1.23 -12.53
C VAL A 93 1.14 -1.89 -13.74
N SER A 94 0.47 -3.02 -13.51
CA SER A 94 -0.25 -3.74 -14.58
C SER A 94 -1.36 -2.90 -15.19
N ASP A 95 -1.86 -3.32 -16.35
CA ASP A 95 -3.08 -2.73 -16.88
C ASP A 95 -4.27 -3.05 -15.95
N PRO A 96 -5.27 -2.15 -15.87
CA PRO A 96 -6.52 -2.43 -15.17
C PRO A 96 -7.23 -3.62 -15.79
N ALA A 97 -7.73 -4.53 -14.94
CA ALA A 97 -8.52 -5.68 -15.33
C ALA A 97 -9.76 -5.79 -14.45
N LEU A 98 -10.85 -6.34 -14.99
CA LEU A 98 -12.04 -6.64 -14.21
C LEU A 98 -11.90 -8.05 -13.60
N GLY A 99 -11.98 -8.13 -12.27
CA GLY A 99 -11.98 -9.38 -11.52
C GLY A 99 -13.28 -10.18 -11.69
N CYS A 100 -13.23 -11.45 -11.31
CA CYS A 100 -14.44 -12.29 -11.29
C CYS A 100 -15.45 -11.87 -10.22
N ASP A 101 -15.02 -11.08 -9.24
CA ASP A 101 -15.82 -10.43 -8.21
C ASP A 101 -16.47 -9.12 -8.68
N HIS A 102 -16.35 -8.80 -9.97
CA HIS A 102 -16.85 -7.58 -10.61
C HIS A 102 -16.21 -6.29 -10.06
N SER A 103 -15.00 -6.35 -9.52
CA SER A 103 -14.21 -5.17 -9.16
C SER A 103 -13.07 -4.91 -10.13
N TRP A 104 -12.70 -3.64 -10.33
CA TRP A 104 -11.50 -3.29 -11.08
C TRP A 104 -10.26 -3.57 -10.22
N GLN A 105 -9.23 -4.14 -10.83
CA GLN A 105 -7.95 -4.40 -10.19
C GLN A 105 -6.75 -4.05 -11.04
N ALA A 106 -5.64 -3.68 -10.40
CA ALA A 106 -4.31 -3.58 -11.01
C ALA A 106 -3.24 -4.00 -9.99
N TRP A 107 -2.07 -4.43 -10.46
CA TRP A 107 -1.04 -5.03 -9.61
C TRP A 107 0.29 -4.31 -9.72
N LEU A 108 0.96 -4.16 -8.58
CA LEU A 108 2.30 -3.58 -8.47
C LEU A 108 3.10 -4.26 -7.35
N ALA A 109 4.37 -3.89 -7.24
CA ALA A 109 5.22 -4.24 -6.12
C ALA A 109 5.96 -3.00 -5.63
N ASP A 110 6.19 -2.92 -4.32
CA ASP A 110 7.03 -1.89 -3.74
C ASP A 110 8.54 -2.16 -3.99
N PRO A 111 9.46 -1.26 -3.59
CA PRO A 111 10.89 -1.42 -3.82
C PRO A 111 11.52 -2.67 -3.21
N ASP A 112 10.87 -3.27 -2.21
CA ASP A 112 11.33 -4.49 -1.52
C ASP A 112 10.60 -5.75 -2.03
N GLY A 113 9.69 -5.60 -3.01
CA GLY A 113 8.96 -6.71 -3.62
C GLY A 113 7.65 -7.07 -2.91
N ASN A 114 7.18 -6.26 -1.97
CA ASN A 114 5.87 -6.46 -1.35
C ASN A 114 4.79 -6.28 -2.42
N ARG A 115 4.05 -7.36 -2.72
CA ARG A 115 2.98 -7.32 -3.72
C ARG A 115 1.82 -6.47 -3.21
N MET A 116 1.26 -5.68 -4.12
CA MET A 116 0.13 -4.82 -3.84
C MET A 116 -0.92 -4.96 -4.95
N GLU A 117 -2.18 -4.89 -4.56
CA GLU A 117 -3.34 -4.79 -5.44
C GLU A 117 -3.94 -3.38 -5.30
N LEU A 118 -4.37 -2.81 -6.43
CA LEU A 118 -5.27 -1.67 -6.48
C LEU A 118 -6.66 -2.20 -6.74
N HIS A 119 -7.64 -1.64 -6.04
CA HIS A 119 -9.01 -2.11 -6.12
C HIS A 119 -9.98 -0.95 -6.28
N GLY A 120 -10.91 -1.07 -7.22
CA GLY A 120 -11.99 -0.11 -7.43
C GLY A 120 -13.32 -0.82 -7.53
N TYR A 121 -14.26 -0.46 -6.66
CA TYR A 121 -15.58 -1.06 -6.63
C TYR A 121 -16.41 -0.63 -7.85
N THR A 122 -17.10 -1.60 -8.46
CA THR A 122 -18.21 -1.32 -9.38
C THR A 122 -19.54 -1.48 -8.65
N SER A 123 -20.63 -1.08 -9.30
CA SER A 123 -21.99 -1.34 -8.80
C SER A 123 -22.35 -2.82 -8.70
N GLU A 124 -21.63 -3.70 -9.42
CA GLU A 124 -21.85 -5.15 -9.41
C GLU A 124 -20.86 -5.89 -8.50
N SER A 125 -19.92 -5.16 -7.88
CA SER A 125 -18.91 -5.76 -7.02
C SER A 125 -19.55 -6.62 -5.94
N TRP A 126 -19.07 -7.85 -5.76
CA TRP A 126 -19.54 -8.74 -4.72
C TRP A 126 -19.29 -8.17 -3.31
N GLN A 127 -18.34 -7.24 -3.18
CA GLN A 127 -18.06 -6.56 -1.93
C GLN A 127 -18.95 -5.34 -1.69
N ALA A 128 -19.56 -4.74 -2.73
CA ALA A 128 -20.36 -3.53 -2.60
C ALA A 128 -21.50 -3.63 -1.55
N PRO A 129 -22.22 -4.76 -1.39
CA PRO A 129 -23.22 -4.92 -0.33
C PRO A 129 -22.67 -4.94 1.10
N HIS A 130 -21.34 -4.94 1.29
CA HIS A 130 -20.66 -5.12 2.57
C HIS A 130 -19.81 -3.92 3.01
N LEU A 131 -19.85 -2.79 2.29
CA LEU A 131 -19.03 -1.60 2.57
C LEU A 131 -19.61 -0.67 3.67
N THR A 132 -20.65 -1.11 4.37
CA THR A 132 -21.40 -0.33 5.37
C THR A 132 -20.91 -0.54 6.80
#